data_AF-A0A7V7Z776-F1
#
_entry.id   AF-A0A7V7Z776-F1
#
_cell.length_a   1.000
_cell.length_b   1.000
_cell.length_c   1.000
_cell.angle_alpha   90.00
_cell.angle_beta   90.00
_cell.angle_gamma   90.00
#
_symmetry.space_group_name_H-M   'P 1'
#
loop_
_entity.id
_entity.type
_entity.pdbx_description
1 polymer ?
#
loop_
_entity_poly.entity_id
_entity_poly.type
_entity_poly.pdbx_seq_one_letter_code
_entity_poly.pdbx_strand_id
1 'polypeptide(L)'
;MPPTINNHILEQMAAAIAAADWDAKEAVVDLACGIDDVDLKAAMLNGLLAMPGHELHQQVTMEIQQLKSASSVPVIEAVLEGGFDYLQYTCSEDEVIAKWFSHALASIGTPEAIALIRKFAASENVGIASEMQYRLERIGA
;
A
#
# COMPACT_ATOMS: atom_id res chain seq x y z
N MET A 1 6.24 -6.54 -27.71
CA MET A 1 7.29 -5.87 -26.90
C MET A 1 7.70 -6.84 -25.80
N PRO A 2 9.00 -6.96 -25.46
CA PRO A 2 9.40 -7.75 -24.31
C PRO A 2 8.72 -7.20 -23.04
N PRO A 3 8.37 -8.05 -22.06
CA PRO A 3 7.86 -7.57 -20.78
C PRO A 3 8.88 -6.61 -20.17
N THR A 4 8.41 -5.45 -19.70
CA THR A 4 9.22 -4.59 -18.84
C THR A 4 9.53 -5.37 -17.56
N ILE A 5 10.63 -5.04 -16.89
CA ILE A 5 10.99 -5.65 -15.58
C ILE A 5 9.80 -5.62 -14.62
N ASN A 6 8.99 -4.55 -14.70
CA ASN A 6 7.75 -4.35 -13.98
C ASN A 6 6.75 -5.48 -14.17
N ASN A 7 6.44 -5.81 -15.42
CA ASN A 7 5.48 -6.85 -15.73
C ASN A 7 5.99 -8.22 -15.27
N HIS A 8 7.29 -8.46 -15.40
CA HIS A 8 7.87 -9.73 -15.01
C HIS A 8 7.80 -9.99 -13.49
N ILE A 9 8.03 -8.98 -12.65
CA ILE A 9 7.91 -9.10 -11.19
C ILE A 9 6.46 -9.36 -10.78
N LEU A 10 5.51 -8.63 -11.36
CA LEU A 10 4.09 -8.83 -11.06
C LEU A 10 3.57 -10.19 -11.56
N GLU A 11 4.06 -10.67 -12.70
CA GLU A 11 3.78 -12.03 -13.20
C GLU A 11 4.32 -13.11 -12.26
N GLN A 12 5.50 -12.90 -11.66
CA GLN A 12 6.04 -13.82 -10.66
C GLN A 12 5.21 -13.84 -9.38
N MET A 13 4.76 -12.68 -8.88
CA MET A 13 3.84 -12.64 -7.74
C MET A 13 2.54 -13.39 -8.06
N ALA A 14 1.96 -13.17 -9.24
CA ALA A 14 0.74 -13.87 -9.65
C ALA A 14 0.94 -15.40 -9.72
N ALA A 15 2.09 -15.86 -10.22
CA ALA A 15 2.44 -17.27 -10.24
C ALA A 15 2.60 -17.85 -8.82
N ALA A 16 3.26 -17.11 -7.92
CA ALA A 16 3.45 -17.51 -6.52
C ALA A 16 2.10 -17.60 -5.76
N ILE A 17 1.20 -16.65 -5.99
CA ILE A 17 -0.17 -16.68 -5.46
C ILE A 17 -0.91 -17.91 -5.97
N ALA A 18 -0.87 -18.19 -7.27
CA ALA A 18 -1.55 -19.34 -7.87
C ALA A 18 -1.02 -20.68 -7.34
N ALA A 19 0.26 -20.75 -7.00
CA ALA A 19 0.90 -21.92 -6.40
C ALA A 19 0.70 -22.02 -4.87
N ALA A 20 0.10 -21.00 -4.23
CA ALA A 20 0.07 -20.84 -2.78
C ALA A 20 1.47 -20.92 -2.13
N ASP A 21 2.49 -20.47 -2.86
CA ASP A 21 3.90 -20.58 -2.46
C ASP A 21 4.30 -19.37 -1.62
N TRP A 22 4.42 -19.58 -0.31
CA TRP A 22 4.80 -18.52 0.63
C TRP A 22 6.20 -17.96 0.35
N ASP A 23 7.18 -18.85 0.19
CA ASP A 23 8.58 -18.46 0.02
C ASP A 23 8.76 -17.69 -1.29
N ALA A 24 8.04 -18.07 -2.35
CA ALA A 24 8.05 -17.33 -3.61
C ALA A 24 7.40 -15.96 -3.49
N LYS A 25 6.29 -15.82 -2.74
CA LYS A 25 5.67 -14.50 -2.47
C LYS A 25 6.63 -13.57 -1.73
N GLU A 26 7.28 -14.08 -0.69
CA GLU A 26 8.28 -13.34 0.10
C GLU A 26 9.48 -12.92 -0.77
N ALA A 27 10.04 -13.86 -1.55
CA ALA A 27 11.16 -13.57 -2.44
C ALA A 27 10.84 -12.48 -3.48
N VAL A 28 9.60 -12.44 -4.00
CA VAL A 28 9.19 -11.39 -4.94
C VAL A 28 9.12 -10.02 -4.26
N VAL A 29 8.60 -9.95 -3.03
CA VAL A 29 8.59 -8.68 -2.27
C VAL A 29 10.01 -8.24 -1.95
N ASP A 30 10.88 -9.14 -1.49
CA ASP A 30 12.29 -8.84 -1.19
C ASP A 30 13.03 -8.32 -2.42
N LEU A 31 12.81 -8.94 -3.59
CA LEU A 31 13.36 -8.46 -4.86
C LEU A 31 12.88 -7.04 -5.18
N ALA A 32 11.59 -6.75 -5.02
CA ALA A 32 11.04 -5.41 -5.24
C ALA A 32 11.63 -4.38 -4.24
N CYS A 33 11.87 -4.79 -3.00
CA CYS A 33 12.47 -3.93 -1.97
C CYS A 33 13.94 -3.60 -2.26
N GLY A 34 14.67 -4.51 -2.91
CA GLY A 34 16.08 -4.36 -3.30
C GLY A 34 16.32 -3.53 -4.56
N ILE A 35 15.30 -2.97 -5.20
CA ILE A 35 15.45 -2.12 -6.38
C ILE A 35 16.02 -0.75 -5.99
N ASP A 36 17.16 -0.38 -6.57
CA ASP A 36 17.82 0.92 -6.33
C ASP A 36 17.13 2.11 -7.04
N ASP A 37 16.54 1.86 -8.21
CA ASP A 37 15.80 2.87 -8.96
C ASP A 37 14.47 3.18 -8.26
N VAL A 38 14.37 4.41 -7.73
CA VAL A 38 13.25 4.85 -6.89
C VAL A 38 11.91 4.80 -7.62
N ASP A 39 11.87 5.20 -8.89
CA ASP A 39 10.63 5.24 -9.68
C ASP A 39 10.18 3.81 -10.02
N LEU A 40 11.13 2.94 -10.38
CA LEU A 40 10.88 1.53 -10.60
C LEU A 40 10.42 0.83 -9.31
N LYS A 41 11.10 1.06 -8.18
CA LYS A 41 10.70 0.52 -6.87
C LYS A 41 9.30 0.97 -6.49
N ALA A 42 8.98 2.26 -6.66
CA ALA A 42 7.65 2.79 -6.39
C ALA A 42 6.59 2.12 -7.27
N ALA A 43 6.86 1.93 -8.56
CA ALA A 43 5.95 1.23 -9.46
C ALA A 43 5.70 -0.22 -9.03
N MET A 44 6.72 -0.92 -8.54
CA MET A 44 6.60 -2.30 -8.03
C MET A 44 5.81 -2.39 -6.76
N LEU A 45 6.13 -1.57 -5.75
CA LEU A 45 5.39 -1.56 -4.50
C LEU A 45 3.92 -1.18 -4.72
N ASN A 46 3.64 -0.23 -5.63
CA ASN A 46 2.28 0.13 -6.01
C ASN A 46 1.51 -1.03 -6.65
N GLY A 47 2.15 -1.78 -7.56
CA GLY A 47 1.55 -2.95 -8.18
C GLY A 47 1.25 -4.06 -7.17
N LEU A 48 2.18 -4.30 -6.23
CA LEU A 48 2.00 -5.28 -5.16
C LEU A 48 0.91 -4.85 -4.16
N LEU A 49 0.85 -3.58 -3.78
CA LEU A 49 -0.19 -3.08 -2.86
C LEU A 49 -1.60 -3.28 -3.42
N ALA A 50 -1.77 -3.15 -4.74
CA ALA A 50 -3.03 -3.33 -5.44
C ALA A 50 -3.37 -4.80 -5.76
N MET A 51 -2.45 -5.74 -5.52
CA MET A 51 -2.60 -7.13 -5.92
C MET A 51 -3.15 -7.99 -4.77
N PRO A 52 -4.40 -8.47 -4.84
CA PRO A 52 -4.94 -9.38 -3.83
C PRO A 52 -4.27 -10.76 -3.93
N GLY A 53 -4.34 -11.55 -2.85
CA GLY A 53 -3.93 -12.96 -2.84
C GLY A 53 -2.55 -13.23 -2.23
N HIS A 54 -1.82 -12.20 -1.81
CA HIS A 54 -0.64 -12.35 -0.96
C HIS A 54 -0.83 -11.67 0.40
N GLU A 55 -0.13 -12.13 1.43
CA GLU A 55 -0.34 -11.66 2.79
C GLU A 55 0.67 -10.58 3.24
N LEU A 56 1.46 -10.07 2.29
CA LEU A 56 2.60 -9.16 2.53
C LEU A 56 2.26 -7.66 2.45
N HIS A 57 0.98 -7.28 2.39
CA HIS A 57 0.56 -5.88 2.19
C HIS A 57 1.06 -4.92 3.27
N GLN A 58 1.20 -5.38 4.52
CA GLN A 58 1.75 -4.55 5.59
C GLN A 58 3.22 -4.20 5.34
N GLN A 59 4.03 -5.18 4.92
CA GLN A 59 5.44 -4.96 4.55
C GLN A 59 5.55 -4.04 3.34
N VAL A 60 4.73 -4.27 2.30
CA VAL A 60 4.69 -3.40 1.12
C VAL A 60 4.32 -1.96 1.50
N THR A 61 3.33 -1.77 2.38
CA THR A 61 2.92 -0.43 2.85
C THR A 61 4.01 0.24 3.67
N MET A 62 4.75 -0.51 4.49
CA MET A 62 5.90 0.01 5.24
C MET A 62 7.01 0.49 4.29
N GLU A 63 7.30 -0.26 3.22
CA GLU A 63 8.30 0.14 2.22
C GLU A 63 7.85 1.39 1.44
N ILE A 64 6.57 1.50 1.11
CA ILE A 64 5.99 2.72 0.52
C ILE A 64 6.17 3.91 1.47
N GLN A 65 5.91 3.71 2.78
CA GLN A 65 6.10 4.74 3.79
C GLN A 65 7.56 5.22 3.86
N GLN A 66 8.54 4.32 3.72
CA GLN A 66 9.96 4.70 3.71
C GLN A 66 10.37 5.40 2.42
N LEU A 67 9.87 4.91 1.26
CA LEU A 67 10.18 5.45 -0.05
C LEU A 67 9.58 6.85 -0.27
N LYS A 68 8.40 7.11 0.31
CA LYS A 68 7.69 8.40 0.27
C LYS A 68 7.38 8.89 -1.14
N SER A 69 7.19 7.97 -2.08
CA SER A 69 6.84 8.35 -3.46
C SER A 69 5.41 8.89 -3.53
N ALA A 70 5.25 10.05 -4.16
CA ALA A 70 3.93 10.62 -4.45
C ALA A 70 3.10 9.74 -5.39
N SER A 71 3.73 8.87 -6.18
CA SER A 71 3.04 7.94 -7.07
C SER A 71 2.18 6.91 -6.33
N SER A 72 2.39 6.70 -5.03
CA SER A 72 1.62 5.77 -4.21
C SER A 72 0.30 6.34 -3.71
N VAL A 73 0.12 7.67 -3.71
CA VAL A 73 -1.12 8.33 -3.26
C VAL A 73 -2.37 7.80 -3.97
N PRO A 74 -2.46 7.76 -5.32
CA PRO A 74 -3.67 7.27 -6.00
C PRO A 74 -3.92 5.78 -5.77
N VAL A 75 -2.87 4.99 -5.51
CA VAL A 75 -3.04 3.56 -5.20
C VAL A 75 -3.60 3.39 -3.79
N ILE A 76 -3.04 4.10 -2.80
CA ILE A 76 -3.55 4.11 -1.43
C ILE A 76 -5.01 4.60 -1.39
N GLU A 77 -5.36 5.61 -2.18
CA GLU A 77 -6.75 6.05 -2.33
C GLU A 77 -7.65 4.88 -2.76
N ALA A 78 -7.29 4.17 -3.83
CA ALA A 78 -8.08 3.02 -4.31
C ALA A 78 -8.22 1.92 -3.24
N VAL A 79 -7.20 1.67 -2.42
CA VAL A 79 -7.29 0.70 -1.31
C VAL A 79 -8.29 1.15 -0.25
N LEU A 80 -8.23 2.44 0.15
CA LEU A 80 -9.12 3.02 1.15
C LEU A 80 -10.58 3.08 0.65
N GLU A 81 -10.80 3.37 -0.64
CA GLU A 81 -12.13 3.32 -1.26
C GLU A 81 -12.68 1.90 -1.37
N GLY A 82 -11.80 0.91 -1.53
CA GLY A 82 -12.15 -0.51 -1.64
C GLY A 82 -12.52 -1.20 -0.33
N GLY A 83 -12.50 -0.50 0.82
CA GLY A 83 -13.01 -1.03 2.09
C GLY A 83 -12.24 -2.24 2.66
N PHE A 84 -11.01 -2.46 2.22
CA PHE A 84 -10.11 -3.51 2.72
C PHE A 84 -10.57 -4.97 2.52
N ASP A 85 -11.52 -5.25 1.63
CA ASP A 85 -12.04 -6.62 1.41
C ASP A 85 -10.92 -7.66 1.17
N TYR A 86 -9.92 -7.32 0.36
CA TYR A 86 -8.81 -8.24 0.08
C TYR A 86 -7.76 -8.33 1.20
N LEU A 87 -7.89 -7.52 2.24
CA LEU A 87 -7.03 -7.51 3.44
C LEU A 87 -7.67 -8.24 4.63
N GLN A 88 -8.84 -8.86 4.45
CA GLN A 88 -9.53 -9.62 5.51
C GLN A 88 -8.69 -10.77 6.08
N TYR A 89 -7.70 -11.29 5.34
CA TYR A 89 -6.75 -12.29 5.83
C TYR A 89 -5.98 -11.85 7.08
N THR A 90 -5.89 -10.54 7.31
CA THR A 90 -5.23 -9.97 8.49
C THR A 90 -6.03 -10.16 9.77
N CYS A 91 -7.32 -10.51 9.67
CA CYS A 91 -8.29 -10.54 10.77
C CYS A 91 -8.23 -9.27 11.64
N SER A 92 -7.90 -8.14 11.02
CA SER A 92 -7.72 -6.85 11.68
C SER A 92 -8.93 -5.97 11.42
N GLU A 93 -9.27 -5.15 12.41
CA GLU A 93 -10.28 -4.11 12.25
C GLU A 93 -9.81 -3.04 11.25
N ASP A 94 -10.76 -2.39 10.59
CA ASP A 94 -10.46 -1.37 9.57
C ASP A 94 -9.60 -0.23 10.10
N GLU A 95 -9.75 0.17 11.37
CA GLU A 95 -8.90 1.18 12.01
C GLU A 95 -7.41 0.76 12.04
N VAL A 96 -7.14 -0.52 12.30
CA VAL A 96 -5.77 -1.07 12.37
C VAL A 96 -5.14 -1.08 10.98
N ILE A 97 -5.91 -1.43 9.95
CA ILE A 97 -5.45 -1.42 8.56
C ILE A 97 -5.27 0.03 8.07
N ALA A 98 -6.24 0.90 8.35
CA ALA A 98 -6.20 2.32 7.99
C ALA A 98 -4.97 3.02 8.57
N LYS A 99 -4.48 2.59 9.73
CA LYS A 99 -3.27 3.12 10.36
C LYS A 99 -2.04 2.96 9.47
N TRP A 100 -1.91 1.86 8.74
CA TRP A 100 -0.77 1.67 7.83
C TRP A 100 -0.75 2.76 6.76
N PHE A 101 -1.92 3.04 6.18
CA PHE A 101 -2.10 4.05 5.15
C PHE A 101 -2.00 5.48 5.69
N SER A 102 -2.51 5.75 6.90
CA SER A 102 -2.38 7.07 7.55
C SER A 102 -0.91 7.43 7.79
N HIS A 103 -0.10 6.46 8.23
CA HIS A 103 1.35 6.63 8.40
C HIS A 103 2.08 6.81 7.07
N ALA A 104 1.73 6.02 6.05
CA ALA A 104 2.30 6.14 4.70
C ALA A 104 2.02 7.51 4.08
N LEU A 105 0.75 7.96 4.06
CA LEU A 105 0.35 9.26 3.52
C LEU A 105 1.02 10.43 4.24
N ALA A 106 1.10 10.38 5.58
CA ALA A 106 1.78 11.42 6.33
C ALA A 106 3.29 11.44 6.10
N SER A 107 3.90 10.28 5.82
CA SER A 107 5.32 10.20 5.47
C SER A 107 5.60 10.73 4.06
N ILE A 108 4.68 10.52 3.11
CA ILE A 108 4.70 11.11 1.76
C ILE A 108 4.56 12.65 1.86
N GLY A 109 3.58 13.13 2.63
CA GLY A 109 3.49 14.53 3.06
C GLY A 109 3.24 15.57 1.96
N THR A 110 2.97 15.16 0.71
CA THR A 110 2.60 16.10 -0.36
C THR A 110 1.21 16.70 -0.11
N PRO A 111 0.87 17.85 -0.71
CA PRO A 111 -0.47 18.43 -0.60
C PRO A 111 -1.59 17.44 -0.95
N GLU A 112 -1.36 16.59 -1.96
CA GLU A 112 -2.31 15.55 -2.39
C GLU A 112 -2.46 14.46 -1.32
N ALA A 113 -1.35 14.02 -0.70
CA ALA A 113 -1.40 13.04 0.39
C ALA A 113 -2.15 13.61 1.61
N ILE A 114 -1.91 14.87 1.98
CA ILE A 114 -2.62 15.51 3.09
C ILE A 114 -4.10 15.72 2.75
N ALA A 115 -4.41 16.13 1.52
CA ALA A 115 -5.79 16.23 1.05
C ALA A 115 -6.52 14.88 1.13
N LEU A 116 -5.82 13.78 0.83
CA LEU A 116 -6.38 12.44 0.94
C LEU A 116 -6.67 12.04 2.39
N ILE A 117 -5.77 12.34 3.33
CA ILE A 117 -6.04 12.16 4.77
C ILE A 117 -7.30 12.95 5.17
N ARG A 118 -7.45 14.21 4.71
CA ARG A 118 -8.67 15.00 4.98
C ARG A 118 -9.93 14.40 4.36
N LYS A 119 -9.86 13.90 3.13
CA LYS A 119 -10.98 13.22 2.46
C LYS A 119 -11.47 12.05 3.32
N PHE A 120 -10.56 11.19 3.75
CA PHE A 120 -10.92 9.99 4.50
C PHE A 120 -11.19 10.22 5.99
N ALA A 121 -10.77 11.35 6.56
CA ALA A 121 -11.21 11.80 7.89
C ALA A 121 -12.75 12.02 7.97
N ALA A 122 -13.41 12.15 6.82
CA ALA A 122 -14.87 12.24 6.68
C ALA A 122 -15.52 10.97 6.11
N SER A 123 -14.81 9.83 6.12
CA SER A 123 -15.33 8.55 5.62
C SER A 123 -16.55 8.07 6.42
N GLU A 124 -17.47 7.37 5.76
CA GLU A 124 -18.57 6.65 6.42
C GLU A 124 -18.06 5.43 7.21
N ASN A 125 -16.91 4.89 6.81
CA ASN A 125 -16.22 3.88 7.59
C ASN A 125 -15.57 4.54 8.82
N VAL A 126 -16.16 4.28 9.99
CA VAL A 126 -15.75 4.89 11.26
C VAL A 126 -14.30 4.56 11.64
N GLY A 127 -13.78 3.38 11.28
CA GLY A 127 -12.40 3.00 11.57
C GLY A 127 -11.40 3.80 10.73
N ILE A 128 -11.69 3.96 9.44
CA ILE A 128 -10.90 4.82 8.55
C ILE A 128 -10.98 6.28 9.01
N ALA A 129 -12.19 6.78 9.29
CA ALA A 129 -12.39 8.17 9.70
C ALA A 129 -11.64 8.50 11.00
N SER A 130 -11.75 7.65 12.02
CA SER A 130 -11.07 7.78 13.32
C SER A 130 -9.56 7.95 13.14
N GLU A 131 -8.93 7.01 12.43
CA GLU A 131 -7.47 7.01 12.28
C GLU A 131 -6.98 8.19 11.42
N MET A 132 -7.73 8.61 10.40
CA MET A 132 -7.37 9.76 9.58
C MET A 132 -7.52 11.09 10.33
N GLN A 133 -8.55 11.23 11.17
CA GLN A 133 -8.70 12.38 12.07
C GLN A 133 -7.54 12.44 13.06
N TYR A 134 -7.23 11.32 13.72
CA TYR A 134 -6.06 11.20 14.58
C TYR A 134 -4.77 11.61 13.85
N ARG A 135 -4.61 11.21 12.59
CA ARG A 135 -3.43 11.57 11.80
C ARG A 135 -3.31 13.07 11.57
N LEU A 136 -4.41 13.74 11.19
CA LEU A 136 -4.44 15.19 10.95
C LEU A 136 -3.99 15.97 12.18
N GLU A 137 -4.51 15.60 13.35
CA GLU A 137 -4.12 16.21 14.63
C GLU A 137 -2.61 16.10 14.89
N ARG A 138 -2.02 14.95 14.56
CA ARG A 138 -0.59 14.68 14.77
C ARG A 138 0.34 15.44 13.83
N ILE A 139 -0.09 15.71 12.60
CA ILE A 139 0.70 16.46 11.62
C ILE A 139 0.43 17.97 11.66
N GLY A 140 -0.52 18.41 12.49
CA GLY A 140 -0.88 19.82 12.64
C GLY A 140 -1.54 20.42 11.41
N ALA A 141 -2.29 19.60 10.65
CA ALA A 141 -2.93 19.97 9.40
C ALA A 141 -4.45 20.13 9.54
#